data_AF-A0A8S9BT61-F1
#
_entry.id   AF-A0A8S9BT61-F1
#
_cell.length_a   1.000
_cell.length_b   1.000
_cell.length_c   1.000
_cell.angle_alpha   90.00
_cell.angle_beta   90.00
_cell.angle_gamma   90.00
#
_symmetry.space_group_name_H-M   'P 1'
#
loop_
_entity.id
_entity.type
_entity.pdbx_description
1 polymer ?
#
loop_
_entity_poly.entity_id
_entity_poly.type
_entity_poly.pdbx_seq_one_letter_code
_entity_poly.pdbx_strand_id
1 'polypeptide(L)' 'MAKGARASTKKANNVRLKNKVFSPVENSRVERLSAKLLELAAQPKSEPAKEDVVMNAEDSALEHNNVVPKVNKKETEGKS' A
#
# COMPACT_ATOMS: atom_id res chain seq x y z
N MET A 1 29.59 -0.11 20.86
CA MET A 1 29.51 -0.93 19.63
C MET A 1 28.04 -1.19 19.31
N ALA A 2 27.56 -0.85 18.12
CA ALA A 2 26.19 -1.19 17.73
C ALA A 2 26.07 -2.73 17.61
N LYS A 3 25.04 -3.33 18.22
CA LYS A 3 24.81 -4.78 18.10
C LYS A 3 24.42 -5.13 16.66
N GLY A 4 24.94 -6.23 16.12
CA GLY A 4 24.56 -6.72 14.79
C GLY A 4 23.09 -7.14 14.69
N ALA A 5 22.57 -7.27 13.47
CA ALA A 5 21.16 -7.64 13.24
C ALA A 5 20.77 -9.00 13.85
N ARG A 6 21.73 -9.93 13.95
CA ARG A 6 21.53 -11.27 14.54
C ARG A 6 21.69 -11.32 16.07
N ALA A 7 21.98 -10.20 16.71
CA ALA A 7 22.16 -10.17 18.16
C ALA A 7 20.87 -10.64 18.87
N SER A 8 21.00 -11.60 19.78
CA SER A 8 19.88 -12.22 20.51
C SER A 8 18.95 -11.20 21.16
N THR A 9 19.53 -10.19 21.80
CA THR A 9 18.79 -9.08 22.43
C THR A 9 17.93 -8.29 21.44
N LYS A 10 18.43 -8.02 20.22
CA LYS A 10 17.66 -7.33 19.17
C LYS A 10 16.54 -8.24 18.65
N LYS A 11 16.83 -9.52 18.37
CA LYS A 11 15.83 -10.50 17.93
C LYS A 11 14.68 -10.61 18.94
N ALA A 12 14.99 -10.78 20.22
CA ALA A 12 13.98 -10.92 21.27
C ALA A 12 13.09 -9.67 21.40
N ASN A 13 13.65 -8.47 21.25
CA ASN A 13 12.87 -7.24 21.27
C ASN A 13 11.94 -7.13 20.04
N ASN A 14 12.45 -7.41 18.84
CA ASN A 14 11.66 -7.37 17.61
C ASN A 14 10.49 -8.36 17.64
N VAL A 15 10.70 -9.57 18.18
CA VAL A 15 9.62 -10.56 18.36
C VAL A 15 8.52 -10.02 19.29
N ARG A 16 8.90 -9.35 20.39
CA ARG A 16 7.93 -8.73 21.30
C ARG A 16 7.14 -7.60 20.63
N LEU A 17 7.82 -6.75 19.84
CA LEU A 17 7.15 -5.68 19.09
C LEU A 17 6.20 -6.25 18.04
N LYS A 18 6.61 -7.32 17.33
CA LYS A 18 5.74 -8.03 16.39
C LYS A 18 4.47 -8.49 17.09
N ASN A 19 4.58 -9.22 18.19
CA ASN A 19 3.42 -9.80 18.85
C ASN A 19 2.49 -8.74 19.46
N LYS A 20 3.05 -7.66 20.04
CA LYS A 20 2.26 -6.67 20.78
C LYS A 20 1.68 -5.56 19.90
N VAL A 21 2.42 -5.12 18.89
CA VAL A 21 2.09 -3.92 18.13
C VAL A 21 1.71 -4.27 16.70
N PHE A 22 2.55 -5.04 16.01
CA PHE A 22 2.35 -5.26 14.58
C PHE A 22 1.29 -6.32 14.29
N SER A 23 1.28 -7.44 15.01
CA SER A 23 0.32 -8.53 14.79
C SER A 23 -1.14 -8.12 14.96
N PRO A 24 -1.56 -7.38 16.02
CA PRO A 24 -2.95 -6.93 16.13
C PRO A 24 -3.38 -5.99 15.01
N VAL A 25 -2.48 -5.08 14.59
CA VAL A 25 -2.75 -4.11 13.52
C VAL A 25 -2.86 -4.84 12.17
N GLU A 26 -1.94 -5.75 11.88
CA GLU A 26 -1.97 -6.58 10.68
C GLU A 26 -3.25 -7.43 10.62
N ASN A 27 -3.64 -8.08 11.72
CA ASN A 27 -4.87 -8.86 11.79
C ASN A 27 -6.11 -8.00 11.50
N SER A 28 -6.25 -6.84 12.14
CA SER A 28 -7.37 -5.92 11.89
C SER A 28 -7.43 -5.46 10.42
N ARG A 29 -6.27 -5.34 9.77
CA ARG A 29 -6.18 -4.99 8.36
C ARG A 29 -6.61 -6.14 7.47
N VAL A 30 -6.18 -7.36 7.78
CA VAL A 30 -6.59 -8.58 7.07
C VAL A 30 -8.10 -8.78 7.18
N GLU A 31 -8.67 -8.68 8.38
CA GLU A 31 -10.12 -8.79 8.62
C GLU A 31 -10.94 -7.79 7.79
N ARG A 32 -10.51 -6.53 7.77
CA ARG A 32 -11.16 -5.48 6.97
C ARG A 32 -11.10 -5.78 5.48
N LEU A 33 -9.95 -6.23 4.99
CA LEU A 33 -9.78 -6.55 3.58
C LEU A 33 -10.57 -7.79 3.19
N SER A 34 -10.59 -8.84 4.03
CA SER A 34 -11.39 -10.03 3.76
C SER A 34 -12.88 -9.71 3.72
N ALA A 35 -13.38 -8.86 4.63
CA ALA A 35 -14.77 -8.41 4.60
C ALA A 35 -15.10 -7.70 3.28
N LYS A 36 -14.24 -6.78 2.83
CA LYS A 36 -14.42 -6.09 1.55
C LYS A 36 -14.36 -7.03 0.34
N LEU A 37 -13.48 -8.04 0.37
CA LEU A 37 -13.38 -9.02 -0.71
C LEU A 37 -14.63 -9.90 -0.79
N LEU A 38 -15.19 -10.30 0.36
CA LEU A 38 -16.44 -11.05 0.40
C LEU A 38 -17.62 -10.21 -0.06
N GLU A 39 -17.67 -8.92 0.31
CA GLU A 39 -18.67 -7.98 -0.18
C GLU A 39 -18.61 -7.87 -1.71
N LEU A 40 -17.42 -7.66 -2.30
CA LEU A 40 -17.24 -7.59 -3.75
C LEU A 40 -17.59 -8.91 -4.45
N ALA A 41 -17.30 -10.06 -3.84
CA ALA A 41 -17.67 -11.35 -4.40
C ALA A 41 -19.18 -11.62 -4.35
N ALA A 42 -19.87 -11.08 -3.35
CA ALA A 42 -21.32 -11.18 -3.19
C ALA A 42 -22.09 -10.18 -4.05
N GLN A 43 -21.43 -9.13 -4.56
CA GLN A 43 -22.06 -8.22 -5.51
C GLN A 43 -22.52 -9.02 -6.74
N PRO A 44 -23.78 -8.84 -7.18
CA PRO A 44 -24.23 -9.49 -8.40
C PRO A 44 -23.28 -9.08 -9.52
N LYS A 45 -22.88 -10.06 -10.35
CA LYS A 45 -22.05 -9.77 -11.53
C LYS A 45 -22.69 -8.58 -12.22
N SER A 46 -21.96 -7.48 -12.30
CA SER A 46 -22.39 -6.31 -13.05
C SER A 46 -22.82 -6.80 -14.43
N GLU A 47 -23.86 -6.20 -14.99
CA GLU A 47 -24.33 -6.49 -16.34
C GLU A 47 -23.12 -6.70 -17.25
N PRO A 48 -23.11 -7.76 -18.09
CA PRO A 48 -21.95 -8.04 -18.92
C PRO A 48 -21.61 -6.76 -19.65
N ALA A 49 -20.41 -6.23 -19.39
CA ALA A 49 -19.86 -5.15 -20.20
C ALA A 49 -19.92 -5.69 -21.63
N LYS A 50 -20.88 -5.19 -22.40
CA LYS A 50 -20.88 -5.41 -23.84
C LYS A 50 -19.56 -4.81 -24.29
N GLU A 51 -18.85 -5.59 -25.10
CA GLU A 51 -17.52 -5.35 -25.67
C GLU A 51 -16.42 -6.17 -24.98
N ASP A 52 -16.02 -7.23 -25.70
CA ASP A 52 -14.83 -8.04 -25.46
C ASP A 52 -13.59 -7.14 -25.32
N VAL A 53 -13.20 -6.82 -24.09
CA VAL A 53 -11.92 -6.19 -23.83
C VAL A 53 -10.83 -7.26 -23.97
N VAL A 54 -10.26 -7.36 -25.17
CA VAL A 54 -9.03 -8.12 -25.43
C VAL A 54 -7.89 -7.44 -24.68
N MET A 55 -7.52 -7.98 -23.52
CA MET A 55 -6.30 -7.54 -22.81
C MET A 55 -5.07 -8.18 -23.48
N ASN A 56 -4.45 -7.46 -24.41
CA ASN A 56 -3.14 -7.81 -24.94
C ASN A 56 -2.04 -7.43 -23.93
N ALA A 57 -1.20 -8.39 -23.58
CA ALA A 57 -0.20 -8.29 -22.52
C ALA A 57 1.14 -7.66 -22.96
N GLU A 58 1.13 -6.61 -23.78
CA GLU A 58 2.39 -5.98 -24.24
C GLU A 58 2.57 -4.48 -23.92
N ASP A 59 1.55 -3.75 -23.44
CA ASP A 59 1.68 -2.30 -23.19
C ASP A 59 1.75 -1.92 -21.69
N SER A 60 2.58 -2.57 -20.89
CA SER A 60 2.81 -2.19 -19.48
C SER A 60 4.24 -1.70 -19.20
N ALA A 61 4.81 -0.89 -20.11
CA ALA A 61 6.18 -0.40 -19.97
C ALA A 61 6.33 1.12 -19.81
N LEU A 62 5.27 1.94 -19.76
CA LEU A 62 5.43 3.39 -19.69
C LEU A 62 4.52 4.07 -18.64
N GLU A 63 5.21 4.78 -17.74
CA GLU A 63 4.75 5.88 -16.87
C GLU A 63 4.04 5.58 -15.54
N HIS A 64 4.85 5.32 -14.51
CA HIS A 64 4.51 5.69 -13.13
C HIS A 64 5.31 6.93 -12.70
N ASN A 65 4.88 8.10 -13.18
CA ASN A 65 5.39 9.38 -12.71
C ASN A 65 4.76 9.75 -11.35
N ASN A 66 5.67 9.82 -10.37
CA ASN A 66 5.59 10.49 -9.08
C ASN A 66 4.46 11.52 -8.90
N VAL A 67 3.63 11.30 -7.87
CA VAL A 67 2.90 12.39 -7.19
C VAL A 67 3.33 12.41 -5.73
N VAL A 68 4.40 13.16 -5.46
CA VAL A 68 4.83 13.64 -4.13
C VAL A 68 4.12 15.00 -3.87
N PRO A 69 3.73 15.31 -2.63
CA PRO A 69 2.57 16.16 -2.34
C PRO A 69 2.85 17.67 -2.43
N LYS A 70 1.76 18.44 -2.60
CA LYS A 70 1.71 19.91 -2.65
C LYS A 70 2.48 20.56 -1.49
N VAL A 71 3.51 21.35 -1.81
CA VAL A 71 4.08 22.36 -0.91
C VAL A 71 3.90 23.73 -1.56
N ASN A 72 3.37 24.66 -0.76
CA ASN A 72 2.80 25.94 -1.15
C ASN A 72 3.80 26.90 -1.81
N LYS A 73 3.39 27.52 -2.93
CA LYS A 73 4.07 28.69 -3.50
C LYS A 73 3.89 29.87 -2.54
N LYS A 74 4.98 30.38 -1.95
CA LYS A 74 5.05 31.78 -1.54
C LYS A 74 5.80 32.53 -2.63
N GLU A 75 5.06 33.42 -3.26
CA GLU A 75 5.55 34.44 -4.18
C GLU A 75 6.54 35.35 -3.45
N THR A 76 7.68 35.60 -4.06
CA THR A 76 8.39 36.88 -3.90
C THR A 76 8.83 37.32 -5.28
N GLU A 77 8.02 38.23 -5.82
CA GLU A 77 8.31 39.09 -6.95
C GLU A 77 9.52 40.01 -6.68
N GLY A 78 10.11 40.52 -7.77
CA GLY A 78 10.98 41.70 -7.74
C GLY A 78 12.26 41.47 -8.52
N LYS A 79 12.33 41.93 -9.78
CA LYS A 79 12.97 43.22 -10.18
C LYS A 79 14.48 43.18 -9.92
N SER A 80 15.36 43.40 -10.88
CA SER A 80 15.32 44.12 -12.15
C SER A 80 16.61 43.80 -12.90
#